data_AF-A0A497QXD4-F1
#
_entry.id   AF-A0A497QXD4-F1
#
_cell.length_a   1.000
_cell.length_b   1.000
_cell.length_c   1.000
_cell.angle_alpha   90.00
_cell.angle_beta   90.00
_cell.angle_gamma   90.00
#
_symmetry.space_group_name_H-M   'P 1'
#
loop_
_entity.id
_entity.type
_entity.pdbx_description
1 polymer ?
#
loop_
_entity_poly.entity_id
_entity_poly.type
_entity_poly.pdbx_seq_one_letter_code
_entity_poly.pdbx_strand_id
1 'polypeptide(L)'
;IFGGTIYNNESLATYILTYLKVEVLEVNKTGQFVDIRPFEDFSFDSLPNRNTVAPHESRTFAFQHIIGDEWPVKDNYTVSLKLYYRDIKDVGDEQVVDYELQIGETKTVNVKVKREDAPKYIYGVFVILLLAILAFIIIGLVGWIRERRAKQ
;
A
#
# COMPACT_ATOMS: atom_id res chain seq x y z
N ILE A 1 -5.57 -6.51 6.21
CA ILE A 1 -5.25 -7.89 6.64
C ILE A 1 -5.45 -8.75 5.41
N PHE A 2 -4.43 -9.50 5.04
CA PHE A 2 -4.47 -10.42 3.91
C PHE A 2 -4.24 -11.84 4.44
N GLY A 3 -4.79 -12.83 3.75
CA GLY A 3 -4.65 -14.22 4.15
C GLY A 3 -5.09 -15.16 3.05
N GLY A 4 -4.64 -16.39 3.15
CA GLY A 4 -4.92 -17.44 2.17
C GLY A 4 -4.77 -18.81 2.79
N THR A 5 -5.25 -19.82 2.07
CA THR A 5 -5.05 -21.22 2.40
C THR A 5 -4.39 -21.91 1.23
N ILE A 6 -3.27 -22.58 1.48
CA ILE A 6 -2.58 -23.43 0.51
C ILE A 6 -2.92 -24.86 0.85
N TYR A 7 -3.20 -25.66 -0.17
CA TYR A 7 -3.35 -27.09 -0.04
C TYR A 7 -2.28 -27.78 -0.86
N ASN A 8 -1.49 -28.64 -0.21
CA ASN A 8 -0.47 -29.43 -0.89
C ASN A 8 -1.13 -30.69 -1.47
N ASN A 9 -1.33 -30.68 -2.79
CA ASN A 9 -1.90 -31.81 -3.52
C ASN A 9 -0.87 -32.92 -3.82
N GLU A 10 0.42 -32.68 -3.59
CA GLU A 10 1.47 -33.65 -3.88
C GLU A 10 1.40 -34.82 -2.90
N SER A 11 1.79 -36.00 -3.40
CA SER A 11 1.82 -37.23 -2.62
C SER A 11 3.12 -37.46 -1.85
N LEU A 12 4.22 -36.83 -2.30
CA LEU A 12 5.56 -37.07 -1.75
C LEU A 12 6.33 -35.78 -1.41
N ALA A 13 5.93 -34.63 -1.95
CA ALA A 13 6.65 -33.38 -1.76
C ALA A 13 6.15 -32.64 -0.53
N THR A 14 7.06 -32.12 0.29
CA THR A 14 6.73 -31.11 1.31
C THR A 14 6.99 -29.73 0.74
N TYR A 15 6.02 -28.82 0.83
CA TYR A 15 6.24 -27.43 0.46
C TYR A 15 6.86 -26.66 1.63
N ILE A 16 7.94 -25.92 1.37
CA ILE A 16 8.50 -24.92 2.29
C ILE A 16 8.11 -23.55 1.76
N LEU A 17 7.18 -22.89 2.44
CA LEU A 17 6.80 -21.50 2.23
C LEU A 17 8.00 -20.62 2.56
N THR A 18 8.41 -19.74 1.65
CA THR A 18 9.58 -18.88 1.83
C THR A 18 9.16 -17.44 2.12
N TYR A 19 8.49 -16.82 1.16
CA TYR A 19 7.96 -15.46 1.33
C TYR A 19 6.61 -15.30 0.66
N LEU A 20 5.87 -14.32 1.16
CA LEU A 20 4.61 -13.87 0.59
C LEU A 20 4.79 -12.42 0.15
N LYS A 21 4.71 -12.21 -1.15
CA LYS A 21 4.77 -10.89 -1.77
C LYS A 21 3.35 -10.38 -2.01
N VAL A 22 3.12 -9.13 -1.62
CA VAL A 22 1.92 -8.39 -2.04
C VAL A 22 2.34 -7.48 -3.18
N GLU A 23 1.59 -7.49 -4.28
CA GLU A 23 1.82 -6.57 -5.38
C GLU A 23 0.67 -5.57 -5.43
N VAL A 24 1.01 -4.29 -5.55
CA VAL A 24 0.01 -3.25 -5.81
C VAL A 24 0.09 -2.90 -7.27
N LEU A 25 -0.99 -3.19 -7.97
CA LEU A 25 -1.05 -3.13 -9.41
C LEU A 25 -1.76 -1.86 -9.85
N GLU A 26 -1.19 -1.19 -10.84
CA GLU A 26 -1.86 -0.15 -11.61
C GLU A 26 -1.94 -0.58 -13.08
N VAL A 27 -3.02 -0.18 -13.75
CA VAL A 27 -3.15 -0.41 -15.18
C VAL A 27 -2.38 0.69 -15.90
N ASN A 28 -1.34 0.32 -16.63
CA ASN A 28 -0.57 1.27 -17.43
C ASN A 28 -1.36 1.72 -18.68
N LYS A 29 -0.76 2.62 -19.48
CA LYS A 29 -1.39 3.13 -20.72
C LYS A 29 -1.66 2.04 -21.78
N THR A 30 -1.03 0.86 -21.67
CA THR A 30 -1.23 -0.27 -22.59
C THR A 30 -2.23 -1.29 -22.05
N GLY A 31 -2.89 -1.01 -20.91
CA GLY A 31 -3.89 -1.90 -20.32
C GLY A 31 -3.29 -3.06 -19.51
N GLN A 32 -1.97 -3.07 -19.29
CA GLN A 32 -1.30 -4.10 -18.51
C GLN A 32 -1.20 -3.71 -17.04
N PHE A 33 -1.36 -4.69 -16.16
CA PHE A 33 -1.05 -4.52 -14.74
C PHE A 33 0.45 -4.39 -14.55
N VAL A 34 0.86 -3.30 -13.90
CA VAL A 34 2.24 -3.03 -13.54
C VAL A 34 2.30 -2.90 -12.02
N ASP A 35 3.22 -3.62 -11.39
CA ASP A 35 3.55 -3.45 -9.98
C ASP A 35 4.14 -2.05 -9.79
N ILE A 36 3.38 -1.17 -9.16
CA ILE A 36 3.80 0.21 -8.92
C ILE A 36 4.62 0.34 -7.64
N ARG A 37 4.64 -0.68 -6.79
CA ARG A 37 5.51 -0.76 -5.63
C ARG A 37 5.50 -2.19 -5.08
N PRO A 38 6.64 -2.90 -5.08
CA PRO A 38 6.72 -4.15 -4.35
C PRO A 38 6.46 -3.83 -2.87
N PHE A 39 5.46 -4.47 -2.30
CA PHE A 39 5.22 -4.44 -0.88
C PHE A 39 6.34 -5.20 -0.17
N GLU A 40 6.52 -5.01 1.14
CA GLU A 40 7.48 -5.82 1.90
C GLU A 40 7.12 -7.31 1.82
N ASP A 41 8.14 -8.12 1.57
CA ASP A 41 8.04 -9.57 1.56
C ASP A 41 7.82 -10.06 2.99
N PHE A 42 6.67 -10.68 3.25
CA PHE A 42 6.47 -11.39 4.51
C PHE A 42 7.26 -12.69 4.46
N SER A 43 8.39 -12.76 5.16
CA SER A 43 9.21 -13.97 5.26
C SER A 43 8.65 -14.94 6.30
N PHE A 44 8.42 -16.18 5.85
CA PHE A 44 8.06 -17.29 6.71
C PHE A 44 9.24 -17.84 7.52
N ASP A 45 10.48 -17.39 7.26
CA ASP A 45 11.67 -17.78 8.03
C ASP A 45 11.58 -17.34 9.51
N SER A 46 10.84 -16.26 9.76
CA SER A 46 10.50 -15.79 11.11
C SER A 46 9.54 -16.74 11.86
N LEU A 47 8.92 -17.69 11.16
CA LEU A 47 7.94 -18.65 11.68
C LEU A 47 8.34 -20.10 11.29
N PRO A 48 9.48 -20.62 11.77
CA PRO A 48 10.06 -21.88 11.30
C PRO A 48 9.16 -23.10 11.52
N ASN A 49 8.27 -23.09 12.52
CA ASN A 49 7.31 -24.18 12.74
C ASN A 49 6.06 -24.07 11.86
N ARG A 50 5.91 -22.98 11.09
CA ARG A 50 4.73 -22.68 10.27
C ARG A 50 5.02 -22.60 8.78
N ASN A 51 6.27 -22.77 8.35
CA ASN A 51 6.66 -22.62 6.96
C ASN A 51 6.54 -23.92 6.14
N THR A 52 6.27 -25.09 6.72
CA THR A 52 6.13 -26.34 5.97
C THR A 52 4.67 -26.71 5.69
N VAL A 53 4.38 -27.35 4.55
CA VAL A 53 3.07 -27.96 4.26
C VAL A 53 3.32 -29.37 3.77
N ALA A 54 3.02 -30.37 4.60
CA ALA A 54 3.24 -31.77 4.27
C ALA A 54 2.28 -32.25 3.15
N PRO A 55 2.57 -33.39 2.50
CA PRO A 55 1.67 -34.00 1.53
C PRO A 55 0.22 -34.09 2.04
N HIS A 56 -0.74 -33.69 1.22
CA HIS A 56 -2.18 -33.70 1.53
C HIS A 56 -2.60 -32.87 2.75
N GLU A 57 -1.76 -31.93 3.19
CA GLU A 57 -2.12 -30.97 4.23
C GLU A 57 -2.49 -29.61 3.64
N SER A 58 -3.33 -28.89 4.38
CA SER A 58 -3.60 -27.47 4.14
C SER A 58 -2.95 -26.59 5.19
N ARG A 59 -2.51 -25.40 4.79
CA ARG A 59 -2.06 -24.37 5.72
C ARG A 59 -2.71 -23.04 5.42
N THR A 60 -3.32 -22.46 6.44
CA THR A 60 -3.86 -21.11 6.42
C THR A 60 -2.88 -20.16 7.07
N PHE A 61 -2.66 -19.02 6.42
CA PHE A 61 -1.85 -17.92 6.93
C PHE A 61 -2.64 -16.63 6.82
N ALA A 62 -2.41 -15.73 7.76
CA ALA A 62 -2.95 -14.40 7.76
C ALA A 62 -1.86 -13.45 8.26
N PHE A 63 -1.74 -12.30 7.62
CA PHE A 63 -0.80 -11.28 8.01
C PHE A 63 -1.47 -9.92 7.90
N GLN A 64 -1.13 -9.06 8.84
CA GLN A 64 -1.50 -7.67 8.84
C GLN A 64 -0.23 -6.87 8.59
N HIS A 65 -0.25 -6.08 7.54
CA HIS A 65 0.79 -5.11 7.30
C HIS A 65 0.17 -3.72 7.38
N ILE A 66 0.87 -2.82 8.07
CA ILE A 66 0.54 -1.41 8.15
C ILE A 66 1.39 -0.74 7.09
N ILE A 67 0.72 -0.22 6.07
CA ILE A 67 1.38 0.56 5.03
C ILE A 67 2.03 1.79 5.66
N GLY A 68 3.36 1.85 5.64
CA GLY A 68 4.15 3.01 6.10
C GLY A 68 4.04 4.23 5.16
N ASP A 69 4.50 5.39 5.64
CA ASP A 69 4.24 6.71 5.06
C ASP A 69 4.59 6.86 3.57
N GLU A 70 3.86 7.79 2.93
CA GLU A 70 3.90 8.17 1.51
C GLU A 70 3.23 7.21 0.52
N TRP A 71 1.93 6.98 0.71
CA TRP A 71 1.08 6.40 -0.33
C TRP A 71 0.27 7.48 -1.03
N PRO A 72 0.27 7.52 -2.38
CA PRO A 72 -0.54 8.46 -3.12
C PRO A 72 -2.00 8.17 -2.83
N VAL A 73 -2.74 9.10 -2.22
CA VAL A 73 -4.12 8.87 -1.81
C VAL A 73 -4.99 8.57 -3.03
N LYS A 74 -5.41 7.30 -3.17
CA LYS A 74 -6.33 6.82 -4.20
C LYS A 74 -7.54 6.17 -3.52
N ASP A 75 -8.70 6.24 -4.17
CA ASP A 75 -9.93 5.63 -3.65
C ASP A 75 -9.87 4.09 -3.72
N ASN A 76 -9.14 3.57 -4.69
CA ASN A 76 -9.06 2.14 -4.98
C ASN A 76 -7.61 1.74 -5.27
N TYR A 77 -7.21 0.59 -4.73
CA TYR A 77 -5.96 -0.08 -5.09
C TYR A 77 -6.28 -1.49 -5.55
N THR A 78 -5.62 -1.93 -6.60
CA THR A 78 -5.67 -3.33 -7.04
C THR A 78 -4.50 -4.06 -6.40
N VAL A 79 -4.77 -5.16 -5.73
CA VAL A 79 -3.76 -5.96 -5.03
C VAL A 79 -3.77 -7.39 -5.53
N SER A 80 -2.57 -7.96 -5.66
CA SER A 80 -2.35 -9.37 -5.92
C SER A 80 -1.47 -9.97 -4.82
N LEU A 81 -1.72 -11.23 -4.46
CA LEU A 81 -0.95 -11.96 -3.47
C LEU A 81 -0.19 -13.08 -4.18
N LYS A 82 1.13 -13.11 -4.00
CA LYS A 82 2.02 -14.11 -4.58
C LYS A 82 2.80 -14.80 -3.49
N LEU A 83 2.65 -16.11 -3.42
CA LEU A 83 3.40 -16.95 -2.52
C LEU A 83 4.58 -17.56 -3.25
N TYR A 84 5.72 -17.55 -2.58
CA TYR A 84 6.90 -18.26 -2.99
C TYR A 84 7.10 -19.47 -2.08
N TYR A 85 7.40 -20.61 -2.69
CA TYR A 85 7.63 -21.85 -1.98
C TYR A 85 8.67 -22.72 -2.69
N ARG A 86 9.25 -23.64 -1.94
CA ARG A 86 10.18 -24.67 -2.44
C ARG A 86 9.56 -26.03 -2.24
N ASP A 87 9.69 -26.94 -3.19
CA ASP A 87 9.33 -28.33 -3.00
C ASP A 87 10.54 -29.14 -2.53
N ILE A 88 10.41 -29.85 -1.42
CA ILE A 88 11.39 -30.87 -1.02
C ILE A 88 10.80 -32.22 -1.37
N LYS A 89 11.37 -32.85 -2.39
CA LYS A 89 11.23 -34.27 -2.70
C LYS A 89 12.48 -34.95 -2.18
N ASP A 90 12.31 -36.00 -1.38
CA ASP A 90 13.39 -36.63 -0.61
C ASP A 90 14.65 -36.92 -1.45
N VAL A 91 15.79 -36.45 -0.93
CA VAL A 91 17.22 -36.76 -1.22
C VAL A 91 17.78 -36.51 -2.64
N GLY A 92 18.61 -35.45 -2.73
CA GLY A 92 19.59 -35.23 -3.79
C GLY A 92 19.52 -33.82 -4.35
N ASP A 93 20.42 -32.94 -3.89
CA ASP A 93 20.58 -31.56 -4.38
C ASP A 93 20.42 -31.45 -5.90
N GLU A 94 19.67 -30.45 -6.38
CA GLU A 94 20.19 -29.45 -7.31
C GLU A 94 19.11 -28.41 -7.66
N GLN A 95 19.45 -27.15 -7.35
CA GLN A 95 18.70 -25.91 -7.56
C GLN A 95 17.54 -25.64 -6.59
N VAL A 96 17.84 -24.82 -5.58
CA VAL A 96 16.85 -24.12 -4.77
C VAL A 96 16.18 -23.06 -5.64
N VAL A 97 15.16 -23.44 -6.42
CA VAL A 97 14.33 -22.49 -7.18
C VAL A 97 13.05 -22.26 -6.38
N ASP A 98 12.75 -20.99 -6.11
CA ASP A 98 11.45 -20.63 -5.56
C ASP A 98 10.39 -20.67 -6.68
N TYR A 99 9.34 -21.44 -6.46
CA TYR A 99 8.16 -21.44 -7.30
C TYR A 99 7.20 -20.35 -6.84
N GLU A 100 6.60 -19.65 -7.80
CA GLU A 100 5.60 -18.61 -7.55
C GLU A 100 4.18 -19.18 -7.75
N LEU A 101 3.32 -18.97 -6.76
CA LEU A 101 1.90 -19.27 -6.80
C LEU A 101 1.08 -18.01 -6.52
N GLN A 102 0.20 -17.64 -7.44
CA GLN A 102 -0.79 -16.60 -7.17
C GLN A 102 -1.87 -17.14 -6.23
N ILE A 103 -2.08 -16.44 -5.11
CA ILE A 103 -3.10 -16.81 -4.12
C ILE A 103 -4.38 -16.04 -4.41
N GLY A 104 -5.38 -16.77 -4.91
CA GLY A 104 -6.69 -16.20 -5.20
C GLY A 104 -6.68 -15.25 -6.40
N GLU A 105 -7.76 -14.47 -6.51
CA GLU A 105 -7.93 -13.52 -7.60
C GLU A 105 -7.33 -12.16 -7.26
N THR A 106 -6.78 -11.49 -8.28
CA THR A 106 -6.46 -10.07 -8.20
C THR A 106 -7.75 -9.28 -7.92
N LYS A 107 -7.79 -8.53 -6.82
CA LYS A 107 -8.98 -7.77 -6.41
C LYS A 107 -8.66 -6.30 -6.19
N THR A 108 -9.62 -5.47 -6.58
CA THR A 108 -9.62 -4.04 -6.24
C THR A 108 -10.24 -3.86 -4.86
N VAL A 109 -9.45 -3.34 -3.94
CA VAL A 109 -9.88 -3.02 -2.57
C VAL A 109 -10.06 -1.51 -2.44
N ASN A 110 -11.17 -1.10 -1.84
CA ASN A 110 -11.40 0.29 -1.49
C ASN A 110 -10.63 0.59 -0.20
N VAL A 111 -9.58 1.38 -0.30
CA VAL A 111 -8.79 1.79 0.86
C VAL A 111 -9.23 3.18 1.26
N LYS A 112 -10.01 3.27 2.34
CA LYS A 112 -10.37 4.56 2.93
C LYS A 112 -9.14 5.12 3.66
N VAL A 113 -8.31 5.86 2.93
CA VAL A 113 -7.23 6.64 3.53
C VAL A 113 -7.87 7.80 4.29
N LYS A 114 -7.75 7.81 5.62
CA LYS A 114 -8.06 9.01 6.40
C LYS A 114 -7.00 10.05 6.06
N ARG A 115 -7.37 11.07 5.27
CA ARG A 115 -6.53 12.25 5.07
C ARG A 115 -6.56 13.07 6.35
N GLU A 116 -5.52 12.94 7.17
CA GLU A 116 -5.30 13.88 8.29
C GLU A 116 -4.72 15.20 7.78
N ASP A 117 -3.96 15.16 6.68
CA ASP A 117 -3.36 16.35 6.09
C ASP A 117 -4.29 17.01 5.06
N ALA A 118 -4.69 18.25 5.37
CA ALA A 118 -5.23 19.14 4.37
C ALA A 118 -4.18 19.40 3.28
N PRO A 119 -4.57 19.55 2.00
CA PRO A 119 -3.60 19.68 0.90
C PRO A 119 -2.60 20.81 1.17
N LYS A 120 -1.30 20.58 0.93
CA LYS A 120 -0.23 21.58 1.24
C LYS A 120 -0.52 23.00 0.69
N TYR A 121 -1.25 23.12 -0.41
CA TYR A 121 -1.65 24.41 -0.99
C TYR A 121 -2.67 25.19 -0.15
N ILE A 122 -3.42 24.54 0.76
CA ILE A 122 -4.43 25.20 1.60
C ILE A 122 -3.79 26.24 2.52
N TYR A 123 -2.58 25.96 3.02
CA TYR A 123 -1.81 26.90 3.84
C TYR A 123 -1.46 28.17 3.03
N GLY A 124 -1.12 28.01 1.74
CA GLY A 124 -0.91 29.13 0.83
C GLY A 124 -2.17 29.96 0.61
N VAL A 125 -3.33 29.31 0.46
CA VAL A 125 -4.63 30.00 0.34
C VAL A 125 -4.95 30.79 1.61
N PHE A 126 -4.72 30.24 2.80
CA PHE A 126 -4.94 30.95 4.06
C PHE A 126 -4.03 32.18 4.21
N VAL A 127 -2.76 32.08 3.81
CA VAL A 127 -1.83 33.22 3.85
C VAL A 127 -2.29 34.33 2.90
N ILE A 128 -2.69 34.00 1.67
CA ILE A 128 -3.19 34.99 0.69
C ILE A 128 -4.47 35.66 1.21
N LEU A 129 -5.39 34.88 1.78
CA LEU A 129 -6.63 35.40 2.35
C LEU A 129 -6.34 36.38 3.50
N LEU A 130 -5.40 36.05 4.38
CA LEU A 130 -5.02 36.89 5.50
C LEU A 130 -4.38 38.21 5.02
N LEU A 131 -3.52 38.16 3.99
CA LEU A 131 -2.95 39.35 3.36
C LEU A 131 -4.02 40.23 2.69
N ALA A 132 -5.02 39.63 2.05
CA ALA A 132 -6.13 40.36 1.42
C ALA A 132 -6.98 41.09 2.46
N ILE A 133 -7.28 40.46 3.59
CA ILE A 133 -7.99 41.08 4.72
C ILE A 133 -7.16 42.23 5.28
N LEU A 134 -5.85 42.03 5.48
CA LEU A 134 -4.95 43.06 6.00
C LEU A 134 -4.91 44.28 5.06
N ALA A 135 -4.80 44.05 3.75
CA ALA A 135 -4.81 45.10 2.74
C ALA A 135 -6.14 45.88 2.74
N PHE A 136 -7.27 45.18 2.85
CA PHE A 136 -8.59 45.82 2.93
C PHE A 136 -8.71 46.72 4.17
N ILE A 137 -8.25 46.25 5.34
CA ILE A 137 -8.24 47.02 6.58
C ILE A 137 -7.37 48.29 6.43
N ILE A 138 -6.17 48.15 5.86
CA ILE A 138 -5.26 49.29 5.63
C ILE A 138 -5.87 50.32 4.69
N ILE A 139 -6.45 49.88 3.56
CA ILE A 139 -7.11 50.78 2.61
C ILE A 139 -8.30 51.50 3.26
N GLY A 140 -9.12 50.77 4.04
CA GLY A 140 -10.23 51.34 4.78
C GLY A 140 -9.79 52.40 5.79
N LEU A 141 -8.74 52.11 6.58
CA LEU A 141 -8.14 53.05 7.53
C LEU A 141 -7.57 54.29 6.84
N VAL A 142 -6.81 54.12 5.75
CA VAL A 142 -6.22 55.23 5.00
C VAL A 142 -7.33 56.12 4.39
N GLY A 143 -8.36 55.50 3.81
CA GLY A 143 -9.53 56.20 3.28
C GLY A 143 -10.24 57.03 4.36
N TRP A 144 -10.47 56.44 5.53
CA TRP A 144 -11.10 57.12 6.67
C TRP A 144 -10.28 58.28 7.22
N ILE A 145 -8.96 58.13 7.36
CA ILE A 145 -8.05 59.20 7.81
C ILE A 145 -8.08 60.36 6.80
N ARG A 146 -8.06 60.05 5.50
CA ARG A 146 -8.06 61.07 4.43
C ARG A 146 -9.36 61.87 4.41
N GLU A 147 -10.50 61.20 4.60
CA GLU A 147 -11.80 61.85 4.69
C GLU A 147 -11.90 62.78 5.91
N ARG A 148 -11.35 62.39 7.07
CA ARG A 148 -11.30 63.26 8.25
C ARG A 148 -10.45 64.51 8.06
N ARG A 149 -9.29 64.39 7.42
CA ARG A 149 -8.41 65.55 7.15
C ARG A 149 -9.02 66.54 6.15
N ALA A 150 -9.85 66.08 5.22
CA ALA A 150 -10.55 66.96 4.28
C ALA A 150 -11.71 67.75 4.93
N LYS A 151 -12.19 67.30 6.10
CA LYS A 151 -13.28 67.93 6.86
C LYS A 151 -12.79 68.84 7.99
N GLN A 152 -11.47 68.89 8.24
CA GLN A 152 -10.81 69.86 9.12
C GLN A 152 -10.25 71.02 8.29
#